data_AF-A0A1M5QZU1-F1
#
_entry.id   AF-A0A1M5QZU1-F1
#
_cell.length_a   1.000
_cell.length_b   1.000
_cell.length_c   1.000
_cell.angle_alpha   90.00
_cell.angle_beta   90.00
_cell.angle_gamma   90.00
#
_symmetry.space_group_name_H-M   'P 1'
#
loop_
_entity.id
_entity.type
_entity.pdbx_description
1 polymer ?
#
loop_
_entity_poly.entity_id
_entity_poly.type
_entity_poly.pdbx_seq_one_letter_code
_entity_poly.pdbx_strand_id
1 'polypeptide(L)' 'MHEQDRTNTDMALIVEQGLSQDREHGSVVAWKFLAAHHVPDEVILRVLADPAMRRGSDAPGQISPLHHPPAADPPPS' A
#
# COMPACT_ATOMS: atom_id res chain seq x y z
N MET A 1 -24.58 25.20 -2.05
CA MET A 1 -23.97 24.58 -0.85
C MET A 1 -23.34 23.22 -1.24
N HIS A 2 -22.24 23.19 -2.02
CA HIS A 2 -21.52 21.94 -2.36
C HIS A 2 -19.99 22.17 -2.44
N GLU A 3 -19.43 23.07 -1.62
CA GLU A 3 -17.98 23.36 -1.63
C GLU A 3 -17.17 22.50 -0.66
N GLN A 4 -17.83 21.81 0.27
CA GLN A 4 -17.17 20.99 1.29
C GLN A 4 -16.71 19.62 0.75
N ASP A 5 -17.41 19.06 -0.23
CA ASP A 5 -17.08 17.75 -0.83
C ASP A 5 -15.83 17.81 -1.72
N ARG A 6 -15.69 18.87 -2.54
CA ARG A 6 -14.58 19.00 -3.49
C ARG A 6 -13.22 19.07 -2.80
N THR A 7 -13.15 19.75 -1.66
CA THR A 7 -11.89 19.92 -0.92
C THR A 7 -11.42 18.61 -0.28
N ASN A 8 -12.36 17.75 0.13
CA ASN A 8 -12.04 16.44 0.69
C ASN A 8 -11.55 15.47 -0.39
N THR A 9 -12.20 15.46 -1.56
CA THR A 9 -11.78 14.66 -2.72
C THR A 9 -10.37 15.01 -3.19
N ASP A 10 -10.03 16.29 -3.23
CA ASP A 10 -8.69 16.76 -3.63
C ASP A 10 -7.62 16.27 -2.65
N MET A 11 -7.89 16.38 -1.34
CA MET A 11 -6.98 15.89 -0.31
C MET A 11 -6.81 14.36 -0.36
N ALA A 12 -7.89 13.61 -0.60
CA ALA A 12 -7.84 12.16 -0.74
C ALA A 12 -6.96 11.74 -1.94
N LEU A 13 -7.10 12.41 -3.08
CA LEU A 13 -6.27 12.19 -4.27
C LEU A 13 -4.79 12.47 -4.00
N ILE A 14 -4.48 13.58 -3.32
CA ILE A 14 -3.11 13.93 -2.94
C ILE A 14 -2.51 12.84 -2.02
N VAL A 15 -3.29 12.36 -1.06
CA VAL A 15 -2.86 11.29 -0.15
C VAL A 15 -2.63 9.99 -0.91
N GLU A 16 -3.55 9.56 -1.78
CA GLU A 16 -3.37 8.35 -2.60
C GLU A 16 -2.13 8.43 -3.51
N GLN A 17 -1.91 9.59 -4.14
CA GLN A 17 -0.73 9.83 -4.97
C GLN A 17 0.56 9.74 -4.14
N GLY A 18 0.60 10.35 -2.95
CA GLY A 18 1.73 10.27 -2.04
C GLY A 18 2.04 8.84 -1.60
N LEU A 19 1.02 8.01 -1.44
CA LEU A 19 1.16 6.59 -1.10
C LEU A 19 1.67 5.75 -2.27
N SER A 20 1.31 6.07 -3.51
CA SER A 20 1.96 5.46 -4.69
C SER A 20 3.44 5.79 -4.71
N GLN A 21 3.82 7.04 -4.40
CA GLN A 21 5.21 7.45 -4.29
C GLN A 21 5.97 6.71 -3.19
N ASP A 22 5.33 6.42 -2.04
CA ASP A 22 5.94 5.62 -0.97
C ASP A 22 6.27 4.21 -1.43
N ARG A 23 5.35 3.57 -2.16
CA ARG A 23 5.54 2.22 -2.71
C ARG A 23 6.60 2.14 -3.80
N GLU A 24 6.70 3.17 -4.65
CA GLU A 24 7.59 3.19 -5.81
C GLU A 24 9.00 3.70 -5.48
N HIS A 25 9.10 4.73 -4.64
CA HIS A 25 10.33 5.49 -4.40
C HIS A 25 10.72 5.59 -2.91
N GLY A 26 9.87 5.12 -2.01
CA GLY A 26 10.06 5.16 -0.57
C GLY A 26 9.53 6.42 0.11
N SER A 27 9.49 6.36 1.44
CA SER A 27 8.79 7.31 2.30
C SER A 27 9.32 8.74 2.24
N VAL A 28 10.60 8.94 1.91
CA VAL A 28 11.20 10.28 1.82
C VAL A 28 10.65 11.04 0.60
N VAL A 29 10.42 10.36 -0.52
CA VAL A 29 9.86 10.97 -1.73
C VAL A 29 8.38 11.27 -1.53
N ALA A 30 7.64 10.33 -0.94
CA ALA A 30 6.24 10.53 -0.55
C ALA A 30 6.05 11.72 0.41
N TRP A 31 6.91 11.83 1.42
CA TRP A 31 6.87 12.92 2.39
C TRP A 31 7.07 14.28 1.72
N LYS A 32 8.05 14.40 0.83
CA LYS A 32 8.29 15.65 0.05
C LYS A 32 7.10 16.01 -0.84
N PHE A 33 6.49 15.02 -1.49
CA PHE A 33 5.29 15.24 -2.30
C PHE A 33 4.15 15.79 -1.46
N LEU A 34 3.80 15.12 -0.35
CA LEU A 34 2.69 15.53 0.51
C LEU A 34 2.94 16.91 1.16
N ALA A 35 4.17 17.19 1.57
CA ALA A 35 4.55 18.49 2.11
C ALA A 35 4.43 19.61 1.05
N ALA A 36 4.78 19.34 -0.21
CA ALA A 36 4.62 20.30 -1.31
C ALA A 36 3.14 20.62 -1.61
N HIS A 37 2.23 19.71 -1.26
CA HIS A 37 0.78 19.88 -1.37
C HIS A 37 0.12 20.43 -0.08
N HIS A 38 0.91 20.98 0.86
CA HIS A 38 0.42 21.58 2.11
C HIS A 38 -0.34 20.61 3.03
N VAL A 39 -0.08 19.30 2.93
CA VAL A 39 -0.62 18.34 3.89
C VAL A 39 0.07 18.53 5.25
N PRO A 40 -0.67 18.57 6.38
CA PRO A 40 -0.05 18.71 7.69
C PRO A 40 0.87 17.55 8.04
N ASP A 41 2.01 17.82 8.68
CA ASP A 41 3.00 16.80 9.05
C ASP A 41 2.40 15.65 9.87
N GLU A 42 1.45 15.94 10.77
CA GLU A 42 0.73 14.94 11.56
C GLU A 42 -0.06 13.95 10.69
N VAL A 43 -0.66 14.45 9.60
CA VAL A 43 -1.38 13.63 8.63
C VAL A 43 -0.38 12.81 7.85
N ILE A 44 0.69 13.42 7.33
CA ILE A 44 1.73 12.73 6.56
C ILE A 44 2.34 11.58 7.36
N LEU A 45 2.73 11.84 8.61
CA LEU A 45 3.28 10.83 9.51
C LEU A 45 2.27 9.70 9.75
N ARG A 46 0.99 10.03 9.93
CA ARG A 46 -0.05 9.01 10.11
C ARG A 46 -0.21 8.12 8.89
N VAL A 47 -0.23 8.66 7.68
CA VAL A 47 -0.41 7.84 6.47
C VAL A 47 0.82 7.01 6.14
N LEU A 48 2.03 7.58 6.29
CA LEU A 48 3.28 6.87 5.99
C LEU A 48 3.69 5.86 7.07
N ALA A 49 3.25 6.06 8.32
CA ALA A 49 3.49 5.12 9.40
C ALA A 49 2.48 3.97 9.45
N ASP A 50 1.36 4.04 8.72
CA ASP A 50 0.32 3.00 8.79
C ASP A 50 0.80 1.70 8.10
N PRO A 51 1.02 0.61 8.87
CA PRO A 51 1.49 -0.65 8.31
C PRO A 51 0.45 -1.33 7.41
N ALA A 52 -0.84 -0.96 7.50
CA ALA A 52 -1.87 -1.47 6.61
C ALA A 52 -1.63 -1.03 5.15
N MET A 53 -0.96 0.11 4.93
CA MET A 53 -0.62 0.58 3.58
C MET A 53 0.59 -0.15 2.98
N ARG A 54 1.51 -0.62 3.83
CA ARG A 54 2.66 -1.45 3.42
C ARG A 54 2.24 -2.88 3.05
N ARG A 55 1.16 -3.37 3.65
CA ARG A 55 0.63 -4.72 3.42
C ARG A 55 -0.07 -4.90 2.06
N GLY A 56 -0.34 -3.81 1.34
CA GLY A 56 -0.85 -3.87 -0.04
C GLY A 56 0.22 -4.20 -1.08
N SER A 57 1.48 -3.81 -0.82
CA SER A 57 2.64 -4.20 -1.64
C SER A 57 3.21 -5.55 -1.21
N ASP A 58 3.05 -5.87 0.07
CA ASP A 58 3.33 -7.17 0.64
C ASP A 58 2.03 -8.00 0.65
N ALA A 59 1.39 -8.13 -0.52
CA ALA A 59 0.60 -9.33 -0.73
C ALA A 59 1.57 -10.47 -0.45
N PRO A 60 1.34 -11.33 0.56
CA PRO A 60 2.12 -12.54 0.68
C PRO A 60 1.87 -13.20 -0.65
N GLY A 61 2.89 -13.20 -1.51
CA GLY A 61 2.89 -13.97 -2.73
C GLY A 61 2.51 -15.34 -2.26
N GLN A 62 1.26 -15.69 -2.54
CA GLN A 62 0.81 -17.02 -2.86
C GLN A 62 1.86 -18.05 -2.44
N ILE A 63 1.95 -18.31 -1.14
CA ILE A 63 2.40 -19.62 -0.68
C ILE A 63 1.24 -20.51 -1.07
N SER A 64 1.18 -20.81 -2.38
CA SER A 64 0.60 -22.03 -2.91
C SER A 64 1.07 -23.10 -1.93
N PRO A 65 0.14 -23.78 -1.24
CA PRO A 65 0.51 -24.98 -0.51
C PRO A 65 1.22 -25.84 -1.54
N LEU A 66 2.52 -26.02 -1.32
CA LEU A 66 3.42 -26.69 -2.24
C LEU A 66 2.70 -27.96 -2.70
N HIS A 67 2.47 -28.02 -4.02
CA HIS A 67 2.10 -29.21 -4.76
C HIS A 67 2.80 -30.42 -4.15
N HIS A 68 2.07 -31.19 -3.33
CA HIS A 68 2.52 -32.50 -2.90
C HIS A 68 2.46 -33.35 -4.18
N PRO A 69 3.58 -33.89 -4.68
CA PRO A 69 3.49 -34.90 -5.73
C PRO A 69 2.64 -36.05 -5.18
N PRO A 70 1.72 -36.65 -5.95
CA PRO A 70 1.08 -37.87 -5.53
C PRO A 70 2.20 -38.88 -5.28
N ALA A 71 2.38 -39.28 -4.03
CA ALA A 71 3.29 -40.36 -3.67
C ALA A 71 2.88 -41.56 -4.54
N ALA A 72 3.76 -41.89 -5.48
CA ALA A 72 3.61 -43.05 -6.32
C ALA A 72 3.48 -44.26 -5.39
N ASP A 73 2.32 -44.91 -5.44
CA ASP A 73 2.17 -46.28 -4.97
C ASP A 73 3.26 -47.13 -5.66
N PRO A 74 4.16 -47.80 -4.93
CA PRO A 74 5.00 -48.82 -5.55
C PRO A 74 4.12 -50.02 -5.94
N PRO A 75 4.34 -50.66 -7.11
CA PRO A 75 3.57 -51.83 -7.52
C PRO A 75 3.81 -53.02 -6.58
N PRO A 76 2.87 -53.98 -6.52
CA PRO A 76 2.83 -55.04 -5.51
C PRO A 76 3.95 -56.08 -5.68
N SER A 77 4.29 -56.76 -4.57
CA SER A 77 5.03 -58.03 -4.54
C SER A 77 4.10 -59.20 -4.24
#